data_AF-A0A402AVB3-F1
#
_entry.id   AF-A0A402AVB3-F1
#
_cell.length_a   1.000
_cell.length_b   1.000
_cell.length_c   1.000
_cell.angle_alpha   90.00
_cell.angle_beta   90.00
_cell.angle_gamma   90.00
#
_symmetry.space_group_name_H-M   'P 1'
#
loop_
_entity.id
_entity.type
_entity.pdbx_description
1 polymer ?
#
loop_
_entity_poly.entity_id
_entity_poly.type
_entity_poly.pdbx_seq_one_letter_code
_entity_poly.pdbx_strand_id
1 'polypeptide(L)'
;MRITTVLVRLQDTTAQIRVRGAFALLIAFVALAERLGLETILGAFIAGVILRQIDGDRTLTHPQFRQKLEAIGFGIFVPVFFISSGIQFDLKSLIASPETILRVPLFLLALLLIRGLPALLYRPLIGKQRSIIAGLLQATSLSFIVAATQIGLDLGIITRATGAALIAAGLLSVLIFPIIALTLLRQNATMPDPVSVS
;
A
#
# COMPACT_ATOMS: atom_id res chain seq x y z
N MET A 1 -1.95 -13.25 40.99
CA MET A 1 -1.79 -13.97 39.70
C MET A 1 -3.11 -14.43 39.07
N ARG A 2 -4.11 -14.96 39.80
CA ARG A 2 -5.37 -15.48 39.20
C ARG A 2 -6.25 -14.43 38.48
N ILE A 3 -6.34 -13.20 39.00
CA ILE A 3 -7.20 -12.14 38.42
C ILE A 3 -6.67 -11.70 37.04
N THR A 4 -5.35 -11.56 36.90
CA THR A 4 -4.69 -11.24 35.62
C THR A 4 -4.99 -12.29 34.55
N THR A 5 -4.97 -13.58 34.91
CA THR A 5 -5.27 -14.68 33.96
C THR A 5 -6.73 -14.69 33.51
N VAL A 6 -7.66 -14.38 34.40
CA VAL A 6 -9.10 -14.30 34.07
C VAL A 6 -9.38 -13.09 33.19
N LEU A 7 -8.78 -11.93 33.51
CA LEU A 7 -8.86 -10.74 32.67
C LEU A 7 -8.35 -11.05 31.25
N VAL A 8 -7.14 -11.59 31.11
CA VAL A 8 -6.55 -11.95 29.80
C VAL A 8 -7.46 -12.88 28.98
N ARG A 9 -8.03 -13.94 29.60
CA ARG A 9 -8.98 -14.83 28.89
C ARG A 9 -10.23 -14.13 28.39
N LEU A 10 -10.79 -13.19 29.18
CA LEU A 10 -11.96 -12.41 28.79
C LEU A 10 -11.64 -11.46 27.64
N GLN A 11 -10.44 -10.84 27.65
CA GLN A 11 -9.97 -9.97 26.57
C GLN A 11 -9.81 -10.76 25.26
N ASP A 12 -9.20 -11.94 25.30
CA ASP A 12 -8.99 -12.77 24.10
C ASP A 12 -10.30 -13.25 23.47
N THR A 13 -11.25 -13.70 24.30
CA THR A 13 -12.55 -14.18 23.82
C THR A 13 -13.35 -13.05 23.17
N THR A 14 -13.33 -11.87 23.79
CA THR A 14 -13.99 -10.66 23.26
C THR A 14 -13.34 -10.21 21.94
N ALA A 15 -12.01 -10.26 21.86
CA ALA A 15 -11.28 -9.91 20.65
C ALA A 15 -11.62 -10.85 19.48
N GLN A 16 -11.77 -12.16 19.71
CA GLN A 16 -12.15 -13.12 18.66
C GLN A 16 -13.55 -12.82 18.08
N ILE A 17 -14.53 -12.52 18.93
CA ILE A 17 -15.89 -12.16 18.47
C ILE A 17 -15.86 -10.88 17.64
N ARG A 18 -15.09 -9.86 18.08
CA ARG A 18 -14.91 -8.62 17.31
C ARG A 18 -14.24 -8.86 15.96
N VAL A 19 -13.22 -9.73 15.88
CA VAL A 19 -12.58 -10.09 14.59
C VAL A 19 -13.60 -10.74 13.65
N ARG A 20 -14.41 -11.68 14.14
CA ARG A 20 -15.46 -12.29 13.31
C ARG A 20 -16.49 -11.26 12.85
N GLY A 21 -16.90 -10.35 13.73
CA GLY A 21 -17.78 -9.23 13.38
C GLY A 21 -17.18 -8.31 12.32
N ALA A 22 -15.88 -8.02 12.41
CA ALA A 22 -15.16 -7.24 11.39
C ALA A 22 -15.16 -7.94 10.02
N PHE A 23 -14.92 -9.25 9.98
CA PHE A 23 -14.99 -10.02 8.73
C PHE A 23 -16.41 -10.12 8.17
N ALA A 24 -17.41 -10.30 9.03
CA ALA A 24 -18.81 -10.30 8.61
C ALA A 24 -19.20 -8.94 7.99
N LEU A 25 -18.77 -7.84 8.60
CA LEU A 25 -18.97 -6.49 8.08
C LEU A 25 -18.24 -6.29 6.75
N LEU A 26 -16.98 -6.70 6.66
CA LEU A 26 -16.19 -6.66 5.43
C LEU A 26 -16.93 -7.39 4.29
N ILE A 27 -17.33 -8.64 4.52
CA ILE A 27 -18.02 -9.47 3.51
C ILE A 27 -19.35 -8.83 3.11
N ALA A 28 -20.13 -8.34 4.08
CA ALA A 28 -21.41 -7.69 3.81
C ALA A 28 -21.25 -6.46 2.90
N PHE A 29 -20.27 -5.60 3.16
CA PHE A 29 -20.03 -4.40 2.36
C PHE A 29 -19.39 -4.70 1.01
N VAL A 30 -18.53 -5.72 0.92
CA VAL A 30 -17.99 -6.18 -0.38
C VAL A 30 -19.12 -6.74 -1.26
N ALA A 31 -19.97 -7.59 -0.70
CA ALA A 31 -21.14 -8.13 -1.41
C ALA A 31 -22.13 -7.03 -1.81
N LEU A 32 -22.31 -6.01 -0.96
CA LEU A 32 -23.13 -4.85 -1.28
C LEU A 32 -22.53 -4.02 -2.43
N ALA A 33 -21.21 -3.75 -2.38
CA ALA A 33 -20.52 -3.04 -3.45
C ALA A 33 -20.67 -3.77 -4.79
N GLU A 34 -20.44 -5.09 -4.81
CA GLU A 34 -20.59 -5.91 -6.01
C GLU A 34 -22.02 -5.85 -6.58
N ARG A 35 -23.05 -5.97 -5.72
CA ARG A 35 -24.45 -5.88 -6.15
C ARG A 35 -24.84 -4.52 -6.73
N LEU A 36 -24.22 -3.46 -6.25
CA LEU A 36 -24.47 -2.10 -6.73
C LEU A 36 -23.60 -1.76 -7.95
N GLY A 37 -22.70 -2.65 -8.39
CA GLY A 37 -21.73 -2.39 -9.46
C GLY A 37 -20.61 -1.43 -9.05
N LEU A 38 -20.35 -1.28 -7.75
CA LEU A 38 -19.23 -0.51 -7.22
C LEU A 38 -17.99 -1.38 -7.05
N GLU A 39 -16.83 -0.74 -7.05
CA GLU A 39 -15.54 -1.40 -6.77
C GLU A 39 -15.52 -2.03 -5.37
N THR A 40 -15.11 -3.29 -5.28
CA THR A 40 -15.07 -4.05 -4.02
C THR A 40 -14.15 -3.43 -2.97
N ILE A 41 -13.07 -2.77 -3.41
CA ILE A 41 -12.12 -2.04 -2.56
C ILE A 41 -12.84 -0.91 -1.81
N LEU A 42 -13.79 -0.22 -2.46
CA LEU A 42 -14.58 0.84 -1.83
C LEU A 42 -15.51 0.27 -0.75
N GLY A 43 -16.15 -0.88 -1.00
CA GLY A 43 -16.92 -1.60 0.00
C GLY A 43 -16.09 -1.97 1.23
N ALA A 44 -14.90 -2.54 1.01
CA ALA A 44 -13.97 -2.88 2.09
C ALA A 44 -13.51 -1.64 2.89
N PHE A 45 -13.28 -0.51 2.21
CA PHE A 45 -12.92 0.76 2.86
C PHE A 45 -14.05 1.28 3.76
N ILE A 46 -15.29 1.29 3.27
CA ILE A 46 -16.46 1.71 4.05
C ILE A 46 -16.66 0.82 5.27
N ALA A 47 -16.52 -0.50 5.11
CA ALA A 47 -16.56 -1.44 6.23
C ALA A 47 -15.52 -1.08 7.31
N GLY A 48 -14.30 -0.73 6.90
CA GLY A 48 -13.25 -0.28 7.82
C GLY A 48 -13.58 1.03 8.55
N VAL A 49 -14.18 2.00 7.86
CA VAL A 49 -14.63 3.27 8.48
C VAL A 49 -15.71 3.02 9.52
N ILE A 50 -16.73 2.21 9.17
CA ILE A 50 -17.81 1.85 10.09
C ILE A 50 -17.26 1.06 11.28
N LEU A 51 -16.38 0.10 11.05
CA LEU A 51 -15.73 -0.66 12.10
C LEU A 51 -14.96 0.24 13.06
N ARG A 52 -14.23 1.24 12.53
CA ARG A 52 -13.52 2.24 13.35
C ARG A 52 -14.49 3.08 14.18
N GLN A 53 -15.64 3.45 13.63
CA GLN A 53 -16.65 4.23 14.36
C GLN A 53 -17.28 3.40 15.50
N ILE A 54 -17.64 2.14 15.23
CA ILE A 54 -18.19 1.21 16.23
C ILE A 54 -17.17 0.89 17.34
N ASP A 55 -15.89 0.73 16.99
CA ASP A 55 -14.80 0.46 17.96
C ASP A 55 -14.33 1.71 18.71
N GLY A 56 -14.62 2.92 18.20
CA GLY A 56 -14.23 4.20 18.80
C GLY A 56 -15.01 4.57 20.07
N ASP A 57 -16.14 3.92 20.32
CA ASP A 57 -17.14 4.36 21.31
C ASP A 57 -16.96 3.80 22.73
N ARG A 58 -15.87 3.07 23.03
CA ARG A 58 -15.69 2.49 24.38
C ARG A 58 -14.27 2.58 24.89
N THR A 59 -14.19 2.96 26.15
CA THR A 59 -13.11 2.90 27.16
C THR A 59 -12.42 1.53 27.32
N LEU A 60 -12.54 0.64 26.32
CA LEU A 60 -12.02 -0.73 26.23
C LEU A 60 -11.58 -1.01 24.77
N THR A 61 -10.75 -0.13 24.20
CA THR A 61 -9.98 -0.45 22.99
C THR A 61 -9.09 -1.63 23.33
N HIS A 62 -9.49 -2.86 22.99
CA HIS A 62 -8.63 -4.02 23.21
C HIS A 62 -7.43 -3.89 22.28
N PRO A 63 -6.20 -3.73 22.80
CA PRO A 63 -4.99 -3.61 21.96
C PRO A 63 -4.87 -4.80 21.00
N GLN A 64 -5.35 -5.96 21.46
CA GLN A 64 -5.33 -7.21 20.73
C GLN A 64 -6.26 -7.24 19.51
N PHE A 65 -7.32 -6.43 19.45
CA PHE A 65 -8.24 -6.46 18.30
C PHE A 65 -7.58 -5.92 17.03
N ARG A 66 -6.99 -4.72 17.12
CA ARG A 66 -6.22 -4.12 16.00
C ARG A 66 -5.03 -4.98 15.62
N GLN A 67 -4.27 -5.47 16.61
CA GLN A 67 -3.14 -6.38 16.36
C GLN A 67 -3.57 -7.67 15.66
N LYS A 68 -4.71 -8.28 16.02
CA LYS A 68 -5.22 -9.47 15.33
C LYS A 68 -5.64 -9.14 13.89
N LEU A 69 -6.27 -7.99 13.63
CA LEU A 69 -6.60 -7.55 12.27
C LEU A 69 -5.35 -7.27 11.43
N GLU A 70 -4.36 -6.57 11.99
CA GLU A 70 -3.06 -6.31 11.35
C GLU A 70 -2.32 -7.62 11.07
N ALA A 71 -2.32 -8.56 12.01
CA ALA A 71 -1.70 -9.88 11.82
C ALA A 71 -2.33 -10.64 10.64
N ILE A 72 -3.65 -10.55 10.45
CA ILE A 72 -4.31 -11.18 9.30
C ILE A 72 -4.01 -10.41 8.01
N GLY A 73 -4.06 -9.08 8.05
CA GLY A 73 -3.75 -8.21 6.92
C GLY A 73 -2.32 -8.41 6.40
N PHE A 74 -1.33 -8.15 7.25
CA PHE A 74 0.09 -8.24 6.91
C PHE A 74 0.62 -9.67 6.86
N GLY A 75 0.05 -10.59 7.64
CA GLY A 75 0.52 -11.99 7.70
C GLY A 75 -0.05 -12.89 6.61
N ILE A 76 -1.25 -12.61 6.10
CA ILE A 76 -1.91 -13.47 5.10
C ILE A 76 -2.22 -12.66 3.83
N PHE A 77 -3.04 -11.60 3.93
CA PHE A 77 -3.58 -10.95 2.72
C PHE A 77 -2.51 -10.24 1.88
N VAL A 78 -1.60 -9.49 2.50
CA VAL A 78 -0.54 -8.78 1.79
C VAL A 78 0.41 -9.75 1.08
N PRO A 79 0.95 -10.81 1.73
CA PRO A 79 1.76 -11.82 1.05
C PRO A 79 1.02 -12.54 -0.08
N VAL A 80 -0.23 -12.97 0.14
CA VAL A 80 -1.04 -13.65 -0.88
C VAL A 80 -1.29 -12.74 -2.08
N PHE A 81 -1.58 -11.46 -1.86
CA PHE A 81 -1.73 -10.46 -2.92
C PHE A 81 -0.47 -10.37 -3.77
N PHE A 82 0.71 -10.23 -3.18
CA PHE A 82 1.97 -10.10 -3.93
C PHE A 82 2.36 -11.40 -4.64
N ILE A 83 2.14 -12.56 -4.03
CA ILE A 83 2.39 -13.86 -4.68
C ILE A 83 1.46 -14.04 -5.89
N SER A 84 0.16 -13.83 -5.72
CA SER A 84 -0.82 -13.94 -6.80
C SER A 84 -0.51 -12.99 -7.95
N SER A 85 -0.19 -11.73 -7.63
CA SER A 85 0.19 -10.72 -8.61
C SER A 85 1.47 -11.09 -9.35
N GLY A 86 2.46 -11.66 -8.65
CA GLY A 86 3.69 -12.17 -9.25
C GLY A 86 3.47 -13.36 -10.19
N ILE A 87 2.55 -14.27 -9.84
CA ILE A 87 2.18 -15.41 -10.71
C ILE A 87 1.48 -14.92 -11.98
N GLN A 88 0.66 -13.87 -11.88
CA GLN A 88 -0.05 -13.28 -13.02
C GLN A 88 0.83 -12.41 -13.92
N PHE A 89 2.03 -12.04 -13.46
CA PHE A 89 2.94 -11.20 -14.23
C PHE A 89 3.41 -11.91 -15.51
N ASP A 90 3.02 -11.37 -16.66
CA ASP A 90 3.34 -11.95 -17.96
C ASP A 90 4.68 -11.46 -18.50
N LEU A 91 5.76 -12.05 -17.97
CA LEU A 91 7.13 -11.76 -18.41
C LEU A 91 7.34 -12.04 -19.91
N LYS A 92 6.65 -13.05 -20.46
CA LYS A 92 6.77 -13.41 -21.89
C LYS A 92 6.26 -12.27 -22.76
N SER A 93 5.08 -11.73 -22.46
CA SER A 93 4.53 -10.57 -23.17
C SER A 93 5.40 -9.31 -23.01
N LEU A 94 6.10 -9.16 -21.89
CA LEU A 94 7.01 -8.03 -21.66
C LEU A 94 8.23 -8.09 -22.58
N ILE A 95 8.87 -9.24 -22.70
CA ILE A 95 10.10 -9.40 -23.49
C ILE A 95 9.86 -9.74 -24.97
N ALA A 96 8.60 -9.98 -25.36
CA ALA A 96 8.23 -10.34 -26.72
C ALA A 96 8.56 -9.25 -27.75
N SER A 97 8.60 -7.98 -27.36
CA SER A 97 8.94 -6.88 -28.26
C SER A 97 9.86 -5.85 -27.60
N PRO A 98 10.86 -5.30 -28.32
CA PRO A 98 11.69 -4.21 -27.81
C PRO A 98 10.87 -2.97 -27.43
N GLU A 99 9.76 -2.72 -28.12
CA GLU A 99 8.86 -1.62 -27.83
C GLU A 99 8.22 -1.77 -26.43
N THR A 100 7.76 -2.97 -26.07
CA THR A 100 7.19 -3.23 -24.74
C THR A 100 8.22 -3.00 -23.64
N ILE A 101 9.47 -3.42 -23.86
CA ILE A 101 10.58 -3.18 -22.92
C ILE A 101 10.82 -1.67 -22.76
N LEU A 102 10.78 -0.91 -23.85
CA LEU A 102 10.98 0.54 -23.83
C LEU A 102 9.85 1.31 -23.12
N ARG A 103 8.64 0.72 -23.02
CA ARG A 103 7.54 1.29 -22.21
C ARG A 103 7.84 1.26 -20.72
N VAL A 104 8.69 0.33 -20.23
CA VAL A 104 9.02 0.23 -18.81
C VAL A 104 9.71 1.49 -18.27
N PRO A 105 10.84 1.97 -18.83
CA PRO A 105 11.46 3.21 -18.36
C PRO A 105 10.55 4.43 -18.57
N LEU A 106 9.72 4.43 -19.62
CA LEU A 106 8.73 5.49 -19.85
C LEU A 106 7.70 5.54 -18.72
N PHE A 107 7.11 4.41 -18.34
CA PHE A 107 6.16 4.34 -17.23
C PHE A 107 6.83 4.61 -15.89
N LEU A 108 8.07 4.17 -15.69
CA LEU A 108 8.84 4.48 -14.48
C LEU A 108 9.05 6.00 -14.34
N LEU A 109 9.39 6.68 -15.43
CA LEU A 109 9.50 8.13 -15.46
C LEU A 109 8.14 8.80 -15.24
N ALA A 110 7.08 8.31 -15.88
CA ALA A 110 5.73 8.82 -15.70
C ALA A 110 5.27 8.70 -14.23
N LEU A 111 5.55 7.58 -13.56
CA LEU A 111 5.28 7.40 -12.13
C LEU A 111 6.04 8.41 -11.29
N LEU A 112 7.33 8.62 -11.57
CA LEU A 112 8.14 9.62 -10.88
C LEU A 112 7.60 11.04 -11.08
N LEU A 113 7.17 11.40 -12.29
CA LEU A 113 6.61 12.71 -12.57
C LEU A 113 5.23 12.88 -11.91
N ILE A 114 4.30 11.96 -12.12
CA ILE A 114 2.92 12.08 -11.63
C ILE A 114 2.88 12.06 -10.10
N ARG A 115 3.67 11.17 -9.47
CA ARG A 115 3.63 10.97 -8.02
C ARG A 115 4.74 11.66 -7.26
N GLY A 116 5.88 11.93 -7.88
CA GLY A 116 7.02 12.58 -7.24
C GLY A 116 7.05 14.09 -7.41
N LEU A 117 6.57 14.64 -8.54
CA LEU A 117 6.54 16.09 -8.76
C LEU A 117 5.70 16.87 -7.73
N PRO A 118 4.56 16.36 -7.23
CA PRO A 118 3.81 17.01 -6.16
C PRO A 118 4.65 17.32 -4.90
N ALA A 119 5.73 16.58 -4.67
CA ALA A 119 6.61 16.83 -3.53
C ALA A 119 7.33 18.20 -3.61
N LEU A 120 7.44 18.81 -4.79
CA LEU A 120 7.96 20.17 -4.95
C LEU A 120 7.10 21.22 -4.25
N LEU A 121 5.80 20.96 -4.08
CA LEU A 121 4.90 21.84 -3.34
C LEU A 121 5.29 21.93 -1.85
N TYR A 122 5.90 20.87 -1.31
CA TYR A 122 6.37 20.84 0.08
C TYR A 122 7.76 21.48 0.25
N ARG A 123 8.44 21.87 -0.84
CA ARG A 123 9.80 22.43 -0.80
C ARG A 123 9.97 23.60 0.18
N PRO A 124 9.04 24.57 0.32
CA PRO A 124 9.18 25.64 1.30
C PRO A 124 9.13 25.16 2.76
N LEU A 125 8.47 24.04 3.03
CA LEU A 125 8.26 23.50 4.36
C LEU A 125 9.42 22.62 4.83
N ILE A 126 9.99 21.81 3.93
CA ILE A 126 10.99 20.78 4.29
C ILE A 126 12.35 20.97 3.61
N GLY A 127 12.49 21.96 2.73
CA GLY A 127 13.70 22.22 1.96
C GLY A 127 13.82 21.35 0.70
N LYS A 128 14.71 21.76 -0.22
CA LYS A 128 14.89 21.15 -1.55
C LYS A 128 15.24 19.66 -1.47
N GLN A 129 16.20 19.31 -0.63
CA GLN A 129 16.74 17.96 -0.53
C GLN A 129 15.71 16.97 0.05
N ARG A 130 15.00 17.34 1.13
CA ARG A 130 13.95 16.50 1.72
C ARG A 130 12.73 16.39 0.80
N SER A 131 12.44 17.43 0.02
CA SER A 131 11.40 17.40 -1.03
C SER A 131 11.71 16.37 -2.13
N ILE A 132 12.96 16.26 -2.58
CA ILE A 132 13.39 15.22 -3.54
C ILE A 132 13.23 13.82 -2.95
N ILE A 133 13.68 13.61 -1.70
CA ILE A 133 13.56 12.33 -0.99
C ILE A 133 12.07 11.95 -0.83
N ALA A 134 11.23 12.90 -0.42
CA ALA A 134 9.79 12.69 -0.30
C ALA A 134 9.15 12.32 -1.66
N GLY A 135 9.55 12.97 -2.75
CA GLY A 135 9.06 12.66 -4.10
C GLY A 135 9.40 11.24 -4.55
N LEU A 136 10.63 10.80 -4.32
CA LEU A 136 11.06 9.42 -4.62
C LEU A 136 10.26 8.38 -3.81
N LEU A 137 10.09 8.63 -2.51
CA LEU A 137 9.31 7.73 -1.65
C LEU A 137 7.82 7.73 -1.99
N GLN A 138 7.24 8.87 -2.36
CA GLN A 138 5.83 8.97 -2.77
C GLN A 138 5.55 8.32 -4.13
N ALA A 139 6.56 8.30 -5.02
CA ALA A 139 6.50 7.63 -6.31
C ALA A 139 6.64 6.10 -6.23
N THR A 140 7.05 5.56 -5.08
CA THR A 140 7.15 4.12 -4.81
C THR A 140 5.73 3.54 -4.71
N SER A 141 5.27 2.85 -5.76
CA SER A 141 3.93 2.23 -5.76
C SER A 141 3.91 0.98 -6.61
N LEU A 142 3.38 -0.12 -6.05
CA LEU A 142 3.18 -1.37 -6.79
C LEU A 142 1.75 -1.88 -6.65
N SER A 143 1.22 -1.97 -5.42
CA SER A 143 -0.10 -2.56 -5.16
C SER A 143 -1.22 -1.87 -5.94
N PHE A 144 -1.22 -0.54 -5.97
CA PHE A 144 -2.20 0.24 -6.75
C PHE A 144 -2.08 -0.01 -8.25
N ILE A 145 -0.84 -0.06 -8.78
CA ILE A 145 -0.58 -0.27 -10.21
C ILE A 145 -1.07 -1.65 -10.64
N VAL A 146 -0.78 -2.68 -9.85
CA VAL A 146 -1.22 -4.04 -10.12
C VAL A 146 -2.74 -4.12 -10.16
N ALA A 147 -3.43 -3.57 -9.15
CA ALA A 147 -4.89 -3.58 -9.10
C ALA A 147 -5.52 -2.84 -10.29
N ALA A 148 -5.04 -1.63 -10.59
CA ALA A 148 -5.53 -0.85 -11.73
C ALA A 148 -5.24 -1.54 -13.07
N THR A 149 -4.10 -2.22 -13.18
CA THR A 149 -3.73 -3.00 -14.36
C THR A 149 -4.65 -4.20 -14.54
N GLN A 150 -4.96 -4.95 -13.48
CA GLN A 150 -5.89 -6.07 -13.54
C GLN A 150 -7.27 -5.61 -14.01
N ILE A 151 -7.81 -4.56 -13.38
CA ILE A 151 -9.09 -3.96 -13.80
C ILE A 151 -9.05 -3.53 -15.27
N GLY A 152 -7.98 -2.87 -15.71
CA GLY A 152 -7.84 -2.45 -17.10
C GLY A 152 -7.74 -3.61 -18.09
N LEU A 153 -7.13 -4.74 -17.70
CA LEU A 153 -7.08 -5.96 -18.51
C LEU A 153 -8.46 -6.63 -18.58
N ASP A 154 -9.16 -6.71 -17.46
CA ASP A 154 -10.51 -7.31 -17.36
C ASP A 154 -11.53 -6.51 -18.18
N LEU A 155 -11.42 -5.19 -18.18
CA LEU A 155 -12.22 -4.30 -19.03
C LEU A 155 -11.77 -4.28 -20.50
N GLY A 156 -10.65 -4.93 -20.85
CA GLY A 156 -10.09 -4.94 -22.20
C GLY A 156 -9.54 -3.59 -22.68
N ILE A 157 -9.32 -2.64 -21.77
CA ILE A 157 -8.85 -1.27 -22.08
C ILE A 157 -7.34 -1.25 -22.30
N ILE A 158 -6.60 -2.16 -21.65
CA ILE A 158 -5.15 -2.30 -21.84
C ILE A 158 -4.79 -3.71 -22.33
N THR A 159 -3.69 -3.79 -23.07
CA THR A 159 -3.15 -5.07 -23.54
C THR A 159 -2.27 -5.73 -22.48
N ARG A 160 -2.11 -7.07 -22.55
CA ARG A 160 -1.20 -7.83 -21.66
C ARG A 160 0.22 -7.27 -21.64
N ALA A 161 0.74 -6.87 -22.81
CA ALA A 161 2.05 -6.25 -22.95
C ALA A 161 2.14 -4.92 -22.16
N THR A 162 1.12 -4.07 -22.27
CA THR A 162 1.06 -2.79 -21.55
C THR A 162 0.93 -3.01 -20.05
N GLY A 163 0.10 -3.96 -19.63
CA GLY A 163 -0.05 -4.33 -18.23
C GLY A 163 1.24 -4.88 -17.62
N ALA A 164 1.94 -5.77 -18.34
CA ALA A 164 3.24 -6.28 -17.91
C ALA A 164 4.27 -5.14 -17.78
N ALA A 165 4.29 -4.19 -18.73
CA ALA A 165 5.19 -3.03 -18.65
C ALA A 165 4.87 -2.11 -17.45
N LEU A 166 3.59 -1.88 -17.13
CA LEU A 166 3.17 -1.10 -15.95
C LEU A 166 3.58 -1.78 -14.66
N ILE A 167 3.34 -3.09 -14.52
CA ILE A 167 3.72 -3.85 -13.33
C ILE A 167 5.24 -3.88 -13.18
N ALA A 168 6.00 -4.07 -14.27
CA ALA A 168 7.45 -4.03 -14.26
C ALA A 168 7.98 -2.66 -13.83
N ALA A 169 7.42 -1.56 -14.35
CA ALA A 169 7.76 -0.21 -13.92
C ALA A 169 7.44 0.01 -12.43
N GLY A 170 6.29 -0.48 -11.95
CA GLY A 170 5.95 -0.47 -10.52
C GLY A 170 6.97 -1.22 -9.68
N LEU A 171 7.39 -2.41 -10.09
CA LEU A 171 8.39 -3.22 -9.39
C LEU A 171 9.76 -2.51 -9.34
N LEU A 172 10.18 -1.95 -10.47
CA LEU A 172 11.41 -1.15 -10.53
C LEU A 172 11.32 0.10 -9.67
N SER A 173 10.16 0.76 -9.58
CA SER A 173 9.96 1.92 -8.69
C SER A 173 10.19 1.55 -7.23
N VAL A 174 9.68 0.39 -6.79
CA VAL A 174 9.83 -0.11 -5.41
C VAL A 174 11.27 -0.46 -5.09
N LEU A 175 12.05 -0.90 -6.08
CA LEU A 175 13.46 -1.21 -5.90
C LEU A 175 14.34 0.05 -5.95
N ILE A 176 14.19 0.85 -7.00
CA ILE A 176 15.13 1.92 -7.35
C ILE A 176 14.89 3.16 -6.49
N PHE A 177 13.64 3.62 -6.35
CA PHE A 177 13.38 4.92 -5.72
C PHE A 177 13.73 4.95 -4.23
N PRO A 178 13.38 3.94 -3.41
CA PRO A 178 13.80 3.90 -2.01
C PRO A 178 15.31 3.82 -1.85
N ILE A 179 16.02 3.06 -2.70
CA ILE A 179 17.49 2.99 -2.65
C ILE A 179 18.09 4.38 -2.88
N ILE A 180 17.66 5.10 -3.91
CA ILE A 180 18.12 6.47 -4.19
C ILE A 180 17.72 7.42 -3.05
N ALA A 181 16.49 7.32 -2.54
CA ALA A 181 16.01 8.18 -1.46
C ALA A 181 16.83 8.00 -0.18
N LEU A 182 17.13 6.74 0.18
CA LEU A 182 17.90 6.40 1.39
C LEU A 182 19.38 6.74 1.26
N THR A 183 19.98 6.63 0.07
CA THR A 183 21.37 7.07 -0.14
C THR A 183 21.49 8.60 -0.02
N LEU A 184 20.55 9.34 -0.61
CA LEU A 184 20.47 10.80 -0.45
C LEU A 184 20.24 11.21 1.01
N LEU A 185 19.40 10.47 1.75
CA LEU A 185 19.16 10.73 3.16
C LEU A 185 20.42 10.55 4.01
N ARG A 186 21.19 9.48 3.77
CA ARG A 186 22.45 9.20 4.47
C ARG A 186 23.53 10.26 4.24
N GLN A 187 23.66 10.74 3.00
CA GLN A 187 24.62 11.80 2.66
C GLN A 187 24.35 13.13 3.38
N ASN A 188 23.09 13.40 3.72
CA ASN A 188 22.73 14.60 4.47
C ASN A 188 23.00 14.47 5.97
N ALA A 189 22.88 13.26 6.53
CA ALA A 189 23.15 13.02 7.95
C ALA A 189 24.65 13.16 8.30
N THR A 190 25.53 13.11 7.30
CA THR A 190 26.98 13.23 7.46
C THR A 190 27.52 14.66 7.31
N MET A 191 26.67 15.67 7.05
CA MET A 191 27.09 17.07 7.12
C MET A 191 26.88 17.61 8.54
N PRO A 192 27.93 18.08 9.24
CA PRO A 192 27.79 18.70 10.56
C PRO A 192 26.93 19.97 10.46
N ASP A 193 26.02 20.17 11.42
CA ASP A 193 25.31 21.44 11.58
C ASP A 193 26.34 22.58 11.73
N PRO A 194 26.34 23.63 10.87
CA PRO A 194 27.28 24.75 10.98
C PRO A 194 27.01 25.70 12.16
N VAL A 195 26.14 25.33 13.12
CA VAL A 195 25.67 26.25 14.16
C VAL A 195 25.69 25.57 15.53
N SER A 196 26.89 25.38 16.08
CA SER A 196 27.10 25.24 17.52
C SER A 196 28.39 25.93 17.97
N VAL A 197 28.72 27.07 17.36
CA VAL A 197 29.76 27.99 17.85
C VAL A 197 29.17 29.40 17.88
N SER A 198 28.52 29.72 18.99
CA SER A 198 28.43 31.07 19.56
C SER A 198 27.95 30.94 20.99
#